data_AF-A0A645JL63-F1
#
_entry.id   AF-A0A645JL63-F1
#
_cell.length_a   1.000
_cell.length_b   1.000
_cell.length_c   1.000
_cell.angle_alpha   90.00
_cell.angle_beta   90.00
_cell.angle_gamma   90.00
#
_symmetry.space_group_name_H-M   'P 1'
#
loop_
_entity.id
_entity.type
_entity.pdbx_description
1 polymer ?
#
loop_
_entity_poly.entity_id
_entity_poly.type
_entity_poly.pdbx_seq_one_letter_code
_entity_poly.pdbx_strand_id
1 'polypeptide(L)' 'MRLCDRIMVMYHGEIVRELSSEEATEEKIMILATGGSIDKVN' A
#
# COMPACT_ATOMS: atom_id res chain seq x y z
N MET A 1 15.76 6.12 -6.28
CA MET A 1 14.91 7.29 -6.53
C MET A 1 13.51 6.95 -6.05
N ARG A 2 12.98 7.67 -5.04
CA ARG A 2 11.58 7.58 -4.62
C ARG A 2 10.85 8.76 -5.26
N LEU A 3 9.87 8.49 -6.12
CA LEU A 3 9.23 9.51 -6.95
C LEU A 3 8.15 10.30 -6.21
N CYS A 4 7.57 9.70 -5.18
CA CYS A 4 6.43 10.22 -4.43
C CYS A 4 6.73 10.14 -2.94
N ASP A 5 6.33 11.16 -2.18
CA ASP A 5 6.43 11.17 -0.71
C ASP A 5 5.33 10.32 -0.06
N ARG A 6 4.17 10.24 -0.72
CA ARG A 6 2.97 9.52 -0.27
C ARG A 6 2.36 8.74 -1.44
N ILE A 7 1.91 7.53 -1.15
CA ILE A 7 1.32 6.60 -2.12
C ILE A 7 0.01 6.10 -1.52
N MET A 8 -1.10 6.30 -2.24
CA MET A 8 -2.41 5.77 -1.85
C MET A 8 -2.71 4.53 -2.70
N VAL A 9 -3.00 3.42 -2.03
CA VAL A 9 -3.37 2.16 -2.70
C VAL A 9 -4.87 2.03 -2.70
N MET A 10 -5.43 1.68 -3.86
CA MET A 10 -6.87 1.50 -4.04
C MET A 10 -7.21 0.04 -4.33
N TYR A 11 -8.39 -0.39 -3.86
CA TYR A 11 -9.00 -1.68 -4.19
C TYR A 11 -10.51 -1.51 -4.24
N HIS A 12 -11.15 -2.04 -5.28
CA HIS A 12 -12.60 -1.88 -5.54
C HIS A 12 -13.13 -0.43 -5.47
N GLY A 13 -12.33 0.54 -5.93
CA GLY A 13 -12.72 1.94 -5.98
C GLY A 13 -12.57 2.69 -4.65
N GLU A 14 -12.11 2.03 -3.60
CA GLU A 14 -11.84 2.66 -2.30
C GLU A 14 -10.34 2.73 -2.04
N ILE A 15 -9.91 3.77 -1.31
CA ILE A 15 -8.53 3.87 -0.82
C ILE A 15 -8.41 2.97 0.40
N VAL A 16 -7.61 1.91 0.29
CA VAL A 16 -7.44 0.91 1.36
C VAL A 16 -6.23 1.19 2.24
N ARG A 17 -5.24 1.94 1.74
CA ARG A 17 -4.08 2.33 2.53
C ARG A 17 -3.41 3.57 1.98
N GLU A 18 -2.80 4.32 2.88
CA GLU A 18 -1.78 5.30 2.57
C GLU A 18 -0.42 4.78 3.06
N LEU A 19 0.59 4.88 2.20
CA LEU A 19 1.98 4.50 2.47
C LEU A 19 2.87 5.72 2.27
N SER A 20 3.80 5.93 3.18
CA SER A 20 4.93 6.81 2.93
C SER A 20 5.86 6.21 1.87
N SER A 21 6.71 7.06 1.30
CA SER A 21 7.75 6.63 0.36
C SER A 21 8.67 5.53 0.91
N GLU A 22 8.82 5.46 2.23
CA GLU A 22 9.67 4.48 2.93
C GLU A 22 8.97 3.14 3.15
N GLU A 23 7.64 3.17 3.31
CA GLU A 23 6.83 1.97 3.53
C GLU A 23 6.44 1.27 2.22
N ALA A 24 6.47 2.01 1.11
CA ALA A 24 6.03 1.57 -0.21
C ALA A 24 7.01 0.58 -0.87
N THR A 25 6.92 -0.69 -0.48
CA THR A 25 7.53 -1.81 -1.21
C THR A 25 6.57 -2.36 -2.25
N GLU A 26 7.11 -2.93 -3.34
CA GLU A 26 6.31 -3.57 -4.40
C GLU A 26 5.39 -4.65 -3.83
N GLU A 27 5.90 -5.49 -2.92
CA GLU A 27 5.12 -6.53 -2.23
C GLU A 27 3.93 -5.95 -1.46
N LYS A 28 4.14 -4.92 -0.63
CA LYS A 28 3.06 -4.30 0.16
C LYS A 28 2.00 -3.67 -0.74
N ILE A 29 2.42 -2.99 -1.80
CA ILE A 29 1.50 -2.39 -2.78
C ILE A 29 0.66 -3.48 -3.45
N MET A 30 1.27 -4.57 -3.90
CA MET A 30 0.56 -5.68 -4.56
C MET A 30 -0.42 -6.40 -3.62
N ILE A 31 -0.03 -6.65 -2.37
CA ILE A 31 -0.93 -7.23 -1.35
C ILE A 31 -2.16 -6.33 -1.18
N LEU A 32 -1.96 -5.04 -0.94
CA LEU A 32 -3.05 -4.08 -0.71
C LEU A 32 -3.94 -3.91 -1.96
N ALA A 33 -3.35 -3.83 -3.15
CA ALA A 33 -4.07 -3.64 -4.42
C ALA A 33 -4.90 -4.87 -4.85
N THR A 34 -4.64 -6.04 -4.25
CA THR A 34 -5.40 -7.27 -4.47
C THR A 34 -6.40 -7.57 -3.34
N GLY A 35 -6.54 -6.67 -2.36
CA GLY A 35 -7.47 -6.79 -1.23
C GLY A 35 -6.89 -7.53 -0.02
N GLY A 36 -5.60 -7.83 -0.01
CA GLY A 36 -4.89 -8.37 1.15
C GLY A 36 -4.58 -7.31 2.20
N SER A 37 -4.24 -7.77 3.41
CA SER A 37 -3.82 -6.89 4.52
C SER A 37 -2.37 -7.15 4.90
N ILE A 38 -1.63 -6.08 5.19
CA ILE A 38 -0.24 -6.11 5.67
C ILE A 38 -0.16 -6.05 7.20
N ASP A 39 -1.30 -5.86 7.88
CA ASP A 39 -1.41 -5.87 9.32
C ASP A 39 -1.59 -7.32 9.79
N LYS A 40 -0.48 -8.06 9.90
CA LYS A 40 -0.51 -9.34 10.63
C LYS A 40 -0.65 -9.05 12.12
N VAL A 41 -1.83 -9.40 12.62
CA VAL A 41 -2.12 -9.72 14.02
C VAL A 41 -1.04 -10.67 14.53
N ASN A 42 -0.44 -10.29 15.66
CA ASN A 42 0.39 -11.15 16.48
C ASN A 42 -0.49 -12.22 17.14
#